data_AF-A0AAD2HAX0-F1
#
_entry.id   AF-A0AAD2HAX0-F1
#
_cell.length_a   1.000
_cell.length_b   1.000
_cell.length_c   1.000
_cell.angle_alpha   90.00
_cell.angle_beta   90.00
_cell.angle_gamma   90.00
#
_symmetry.space_group_name_H-M   'P 1'
#
loop_
_entity.id
_entity.type
_entity.pdbx_description
1 polymer ?
#
loop_
_entity_poly.entity_id
_entity_poly.type
_entity_poly.pdbx_seq_one_letter_code
_entity_poly.pdbx_strand_id
1 'polypeptide(L)'
;MVNPSYTVFIAHRDPTKCPLGAFAMYFHWLYDQKELLHVLDIDWEKSTSWRGIFLLHGPSFPDTAFNQQSLYNLYAKAFDVAGFESRVKAHLPRHLLGYDQAKMNVEASETSKMGWERGQTYADVYSAALPKNAILAQAGFWNDEAYDPVHTCIIVPIQFLALVCPMAEKYLAQVNGKHVCSFAIVHFSDRISSRLLVRMDRLENVIERRTAQFSPSKGFSVASYNQQVAGNASHRASTSPIILHVDTNNSPTGTYKHADGLRAFASPPSVDAPRPTTQVDYVLPPITAFYKSDSLIGFMPPFMGQKAITWSMVFLAIKQPSYCWKAWAPSKTIGQFEDVAEVWRVWTEGEPRTDANGVQTGMRPPLRLVEETFGHCWRTGNQIGSKTERTTARKRWEHFREIPEWIATESERCAVAPAVIIQELEELRERSEGAQRINLSTLTDEVKAKRELRQKASVATIVLVPPSPPMPAVPVCDATIGAVEVIVAPLQPAIALLSADVEGIPQKPTRKRRAKPIAVRRPSKKQKEV
;
A
#
# COMPACT_ATOMS: atom_id res chain seq x y z
N MET A 1 16.99 25.63 36.50
CA MET A 1 16.59 26.31 35.26
C MET A 1 16.19 25.21 34.28
N VAL A 2 14.91 25.08 33.94
CA VAL A 2 14.41 24.01 33.05
C VAL A 2 14.71 24.43 31.62
N ASN A 3 15.55 23.69 30.89
CA ASN A 3 15.79 24.04 29.50
C ASN A 3 14.53 23.76 28.66
N PRO A 4 14.23 24.62 27.68
CA PRO A 4 13.10 24.42 26.78
C PRO A 4 13.26 23.13 25.96
N SER A 5 12.20 22.35 25.87
CA SER A 5 12.10 21.18 24.97
C SER A 5 11.70 21.64 23.58
N TYR A 6 12.41 21.17 22.55
CA TYR A 6 12.12 21.49 21.16
C TYR A 6 11.72 20.23 20.40
N THR A 7 10.52 20.23 19.84
CA THR A 7 10.03 19.18 18.94
C THR A 7 9.92 19.75 17.54
N VAL A 8 10.40 19.02 16.53
CA VAL A 8 10.30 19.42 15.13
C VAL A 8 9.44 18.42 14.37
N PHE A 9 8.48 18.94 13.62
CA PHE A 9 7.71 18.18 12.65
C PHE A 9 8.23 18.46 11.24
N ILE A 10 8.49 17.41 10.47
CA ILE A 10 8.79 17.48 9.05
C ILE A 10 7.69 16.79 8.24
N ALA A 11 7.65 17.01 6.93
CA ALA A 11 6.68 16.33 6.08
C ALA A 11 7.00 14.83 6.01
N HIS A 12 6.02 14.01 6.34
CA HIS A 12 6.13 12.55 6.25
C HIS A 12 6.07 12.10 4.79
N ARG A 13 6.74 11.01 4.40
CA ARG A 13 6.71 10.43 3.04
C ARG A 13 5.29 10.13 2.57
N ASP A 14 4.53 9.45 3.42
CA ASP A 14 3.09 9.23 3.25
C ASP A 14 2.31 10.48 3.69
N PRO A 15 1.58 11.16 2.80
CA PRO A 15 0.82 12.36 3.13
C PRO A 15 -0.29 12.11 4.16
N THR A 16 -0.82 10.89 4.26
CA THR A 16 -1.88 10.55 5.24
C THR A 16 -1.36 10.45 6.67
N LYS A 17 -0.05 10.26 6.83
CA LYS A 17 0.65 10.24 8.13
C LYS A 17 1.40 11.53 8.40
N CYS A 18 1.28 12.53 7.51
CA CYS A 18 2.01 13.78 7.61
C CYS A 18 1.41 14.67 8.72
N PRO A 19 2.14 14.92 9.83
CA PRO A 19 1.62 15.74 10.91
C PRO A 19 1.36 17.18 10.46
N LEU A 20 2.18 17.71 9.55
CA LEU A 20 1.98 19.03 8.97
C LEU A 20 0.68 19.12 8.15
N GLY A 21 0.35 18.06 7.39
CA GLY A 21 -0.89 17.99 6.63
C GLY A 21 -2.11 17.91 7.56
N ALA A 22 -2.04 17.09 8.61
CA ALA A 22 -3.10 17.00 9.62
C ALA A 22 -3.31 18.35 10.35
N PHE A 23 -2.23 19.04 10.73
CA PHE A 23 -2.32 20.36 11.34
C PHE A 23 -2.91 21.41 10.39
N ALA A 24 -2.53 21.40 9.12
CA ALA A 24 -3.11 22.32 8.13
C ALA A 24 -4.63 22.15 8.01
N MET A 25 -5.13 20.91 7.94
CA MET A 25 -6.56 20.63 7.91
C MET A 25 -7.26 21.05 9.20
N TYR A 26 -6.65 20.77 10.35
CA TYR A 26 -7.18 21.14 11.65
C TYR A 26 -7.25 22.67 11.82
N PHE A 27 -6.21 23.40 11.42
CA PHE A 27 -6.20 24.86 11.49
C PHE A 27 -7.17 25.51 10.52
N HIS A 28 -7.32 24.98 9.31
CA HIS A 28 -8.36 25.44 8.39
C HIS A 28 -9.75 25.32 9.04
N TRP A 29 -10.04 24.16 9.64
CA TRP A 29 -11.29 23.96 10.36
C TRP A 29 -11.45 24.89 11.56
N LEU A 30 -10.41 25.09 12.37
CA LEU A 30 -10.48 25.98 13.54
C LEU A 30 -10.67 27.45 13.15
N TYR A 31 -9.84 27.96 12.24
CA TYR A 31 -9.76 29.40 11.99
C TYR A 31 -10.75 29.87 10.95
N ASP A 32 -11.03 29.09 9.91
CA ASP A 32 -11.96 29.50 8.86
C ASP A 32 -13.38 28.98 9.10
N GLN A 33 -13.55 27.76 9.62
CA GLN A 33 -14.89 27.18 9.80
C GLN A 33 -15.47 27.44 11.19
N LYS A 34 -14.62 27.53 12.22
CA LYS A 34 -15.05 27.84 13.61
C LYS A 34 -14.79 29.29 14.01
N GLU A 35 -14.16 30.07 13.14
CA GLU A 35 -13.88 31.50 13.36
C GLU A 35 -13.24 31.75 14.74
N LEU A 36 -12.33 30.86 15.15
CA LEU A 36 -11.75 30.83 16.49
C LEU A 36 -11.24 32.20 16.96
N LEU A 37 -10.70 33.00 16.04
CA LEU A 37 -10.19 34.35 16.31
C LEU A 37 -11.28 35.31 16.75
N HIS A 38 -12.46 35.24 16.13
CA HIS A 38 -13.60 36.07 16.50
C HIS A 38 -14.21 35.61 17.83
N VAL A 39 -14.30 34.30 18.04
CA VAL A 39 -14.87 33.72 19.28
C VAL A 39 -14.03 34.09 20.51
N LEU A 40 -12.71 34.13 20.37
CA LEU A 40 -11.78 34.39 21.46
C LEU A 40 -11.21 35.82 21.48
N ASP A 41 -11.64 36.68 20.57
CA ASP A 41 -11.13 38.05 20.39
C ASP A 41 -9.58 38.10 20.35
N ILE A 42 -9.00 37.25 19.50
CA ILE A 42 -7.54 37.06 19.46
C ILE A 42 -6.88 38.22 18.73
N ASP A 43 -6.14 39.02 19.49
CA ASP A 43 -5.29 40.10 18.98
C ASP A 43 -3.86 39.61 18.75
N TRP A 44 -3.50 39.31 17.51
CA TRP A 44 -2.16 38.84 17.13
C TRP A 44 -1.01 39.80 17.49
N GLU A 45 -1.30 41.08 17.75
CA GLU A 45 -0.29 42.06 18.19
C GLU A 45 0.05 41.90 19.68
N LYS A 46 -0.87 41.34 20.47
CA LYS A 46 -0.70 41.13 21.91
C LYS A 46 -0.40 39.67 22.21
N SER A 47 0.85 39.36 22.56
CA SER A 47 1.27 37.98 22.83
C SER A 47 0.42 37.24 23.89
N THR A 48 -0.17 37.97 24.83
CA THR A 48 -1.02 37.42 25.89
C THR A 48 -2.36 36.90 25.37
N SER A 49 -2.87 37.43 24.24
CA SER A 49 -4.16 37.01 23.67
C SER A 49 -4.09 35.60 23.09
N TRP A 50 -2.97 35.24 22.46
CA TRP A 50 -2.83 33.96 21.73
C TRP A 50 -1.97 32.93 22.45
N ARG A 51 -1.08 33.32 23.38
CA ARG A 51 -0.26 32.36 24.13
C ARG A 51 -1.05 31.48 25.10
N GLY A 52 -2.25 31.91 25.51
CA GLY A 52 -3.14 31.13 26.37
C GLY A 52 -3.89 30.01 25.62
N ILE A 53 -3.78 29.96 24.29
CA ILE A 53 -4.51 29.00 23.47
C ILE A 53 -3.70 27.74 23.31
N PHE A 54 -4.32 26.61 23.61
CA PHE A 54 -3.69 25.32 23.41
C PHE A 54 -3.79 24.88 21.95
N LEU A 55 -2.66 24.39 21.42
CA LEU A 55 -2.57 23.84 20.06
C LEU A 55 -3.59 22.73 19.81
N LEU A 56 -3.82 21.88 20.82
CA LEU A 56 -4.86 20.86 20.85
C LEU A 56 -5.66 21.07 22.13
N HIS A 57 -6.95 21.35 21.98
CA HIS A 57 -7.79 21.76 23.09
C HIS A 57 -9.02 20.87 23.25
N GLY A 58 -9.54 20.84 24.48
CA GLY A 58 -10.76 20.11 24.80
C GLY A 58 -12.00 20.64 24.07
N PRO A 59 -13.11 19.89 24.13
CA PRO A 59 -14.35 20.27 23.45
C PRO A 59 -15.03 21.50 24.05
N SER A 60 -14.73 21.83 25.31
CA SER A 60 -15.40 22.91 26.03
C SER A 60 -14.89 24.28 25.62
N PHE A 61 -13.57 24.48 25.57
CA PHE A 61 -12.99 25.77 25.23
C PHE A 61 -11.49 25.63 24.84
N PRO A 62 -10.95 26.54 24.01
CA PRO A 62 -9.59 26.45 23.46
C PRO A 62 -8.47 26.81 24.44
N ASP A 63 -8.83 27.38 25.59
CA ASP A 63 -7.95 27.69 26.72
C ASP A 63 -7.72 26.49 27.66
N THR A 64 -8.38 25.36 27.39
CA THR A 64 -8.34 24.18 28.24
C THR A 64 -7.66 23.04 27.49
N ALA A 65 -6.44 22.71 27.92
CA ALA A 65 -5.75 21.52 27.43
C ALA A 65 -6.60 20.26 27.67
N PHE A 66 -6.45 19.25 26.80
CA PHE A 66 -7.03 17.96 27.12
C PHE A 66 -6.43 17.41 28.42
N ASN A 67 -7.29 17.02 29.35
CA ASN A 67 -6.84 16.23 30.49
C ASN A 67 -6.38 14.83 30.01
N GLN A 68 -5.50 14.19 30.80
CA GLN A 68 -4.91 12.90 30.43
C GLN A 68 -5.96 11.80 30.23
N GLN A 69 -7.03 11.80 31.02
CA GLN A 69 -8.10 10.80 30.92
C GLN A 69 -8.91 10.95 29.62
N SER A 70 -9.19 12.19 29.22
CA SER A 70 -9.90 12.50 27.97
C SER A 70 -9.07 12.12 26.76
N LEU A 71 -7.77 12.39 26.75
CA LEU A 71 -6.85 11.91 25.70
C LEU A 71 -6.86 10.39 25.66
N TYR A 72 -6.73 9.73 26.80
CA TYR A 72 -6.74 8.29 26.89
C TYR A 72 -8.04 7.68 26.33
N ASN A 73 -9.21 8.22 26.71
CA ASN A 73 -10.50 7.78 26.21
C ASN A 73 -10.62 7.99 24.68
N LEU A 74 -10.07 9.10 24.16
CA LEU A 74 -10.03 9.38 22.73
C LEU A 74 -9.19 8.34 21.98
N TYR A 75 -8.00 8.00 22.49
CA TYR A 75 -7.15 6.96 21.91
C TYR A 75 -7.82 5.58 21.93
N ALA A 76 -8.41 5.19 23.07
CA ALA A 76 -9.10 3.92 23.18
C ALA A 76 -10.22 3.78 22.13
N LYS A 77 -11.03 4.83 21.95
CA LYS A 77 -12.08 4.87 20.94
C LYS A 77 -11.53 4.84 19.51
N ALA A 78 -10.47 5.60 19.24
CA ALA A 78 -9.84 5.62 17.91
C ALA A 78 -9.27 4.25 17.52
N PHE A 79 -8.64 3.54 18.47
CA PHE A 79 -8.09 2.20 18.24
C PHE A 79 -9.17 1.14 18.07
N ASP A 80 -10.25 1.21 18.86
CA ASP A 80 -11.41 0.32 18.70
C ASP A 80 -12.02 0.45 17.28
N VAL A 81 -12.23 1.68 16.81
CA VAL A 81 -12.73 1.95 15.45
C VAL A 81 -11.77 1.44 14.36
N ALA A 82 -10.48 1.51 14.61
CA ALA A 82 -9.45 1.03 13.69
C ALA A 82 -9.20 -0.49 13.80
N GLY A 83 -9.88 -1.20 14.70
CA GLY A 83 -9.71 -2.64 14.90
C GLY A 83 -8.39 -3.03 15.57
N PHE A 84 -7.77 -2.12 16.32
CA PHE A 84 -6.54 -2.39 17.08
C PHE A 84 -6.87 -2.81 18.51
N GLU A 85 -6.46 -4.02 18.90
CA GLU A 85 -6.50 -4.48 20.29
C GLU A 85 -5.41 -3.79 21.12
N SER A 86 -5.69 -2.57 21.61
CA SER A 86 -4.76 -1.80 22.44
C SER A 86 -5.08 -1.95 23.93
N ARG A 87 -4.17 -2.53 24.71
CA ARG A 87 -4.20 -2.47 26.19
C ARG A 87 -3.47 -1.21 26.67
N VAL A 88 -4.19 -0.09 26.74
CA VAL A 88 -4.05 1.10 27.62
C VAL A 88 -2.66 1.68 27.94
N LYS A 89 -1.72 0.88 28.47
CA LYS A 89 -0.41 1.36 28.96
C LYS A 89 0.67 1.49 27.88
N ALA A 90 0.50 0.90 26.69
CA ALA A 90 1.54 0.90 25.65
C ALA A 90 1.58 2.15 24.74
N HIS A 91 0.60 3.06 24.86
CA HIS A 91 0.32 4.06 23.81
C HIS A 91 0.43 5.51 24.25
N LEU A 92 0.72 5.78 25.53
CA LEU A 92 1.39 7.05 25.85
C LEU A 92 2.78 6.98 25.17
N PRO A 93 3.18 7.95 24.33
CA PRO A 93 4.04 7.81 23.13
C PRO A 93 5.42 7.11 23.22
N ARG A 94 5.82 6.53 24.35
CA ARG A 94 7.22 6.18 24.64
C ARG A 94 7.70 4.86 24.07
N HIS A 95 6.83 3.93 23.66
CA HIS A 95 7.28 2.54 23.43
C HIS A 95 7.23 2.03 21.97
N LEU A 96 6.23 2.41 21.16
CA LEU A 96 6.12 1.91 19.78
C LEU A 96 7.03 2.64 18.79
N LEU A 97 7.19 3.96 18.95
CA LEU A 97 8.00 4.78 18.06
C LEU A 97 9.47 4.33 18.07
N GLY A 98 9.99 3.92 19.24
CA GLY A 98 11.35 3.41 19.36
C GLY A 98 11.59 2.10 18.60
N TYR A 99 10.60 1.21 18.53
CA TYR A 99 10.74 -0.05 17.78
C TYR A 99 10.75 0.16 16.27
N ASP A 100 9.90 1.03 15.75
CA ASP A 100 9.88 1.32 14.32
C ASP A 100 11.11 2.12 13.90
N GLN A 101 11.61 3.02 14.74
CA GLN A 101 12.89 3.69 14.53
C GLN A 101 14.07 2.71 14.57
N ALA A 102 14.07 1.74 15.49
CA ALA A 102 15.10 0.70 15.55
C ALA A 102 15.12 -0.16 14.27
N LYS A 103 13.95 -0.51 13.71
CA LYS A 103 13.85 -1.21 12.41
C LYS A 103 14.45 -0.38 11.26
N MET A 104 14.47 0.94 11.39
CA MET A 104 15.08 1.87 10.42
C MET A 104 16.55 2.18 10.73
N ASN A 105 17.21 1.35 11.53
CA ASN A 105 18.61 1.49 11.95
C ASN A 105 18.90 2.76 12.77
N VAL A 106 17.91 3.34 13.44
CA VAL A 106 18.14 4.44 14.39
C VAL A 106 18.60 3.85 15.71
N GLU A 107 19.78 4.26 16.20
CA GLU A 107 20.28 3.78 17.48
C GLU A 107 19.38 4.22 18.64
N ALA A 108 19.28 3.38 19.68
CA ALA A 108 18.58 3.73 20.92
C ALA A 108 19.17 4.99 21.60
N SER A 109 20.46 5.25 21.38
CA SER A 109 21.16 6.46 21.83
C SER A 109 20.63 7.74 21.14
N GLU A 110 20.06 7.62 19.94
CA GLU A 110 19.44 8.74 19.20
C GLU A 110 17.95 8.88 19.52
N THR A 111 17.24 7.78 19.73
CA THR A 111 15.81 7.83 20.13
C THR A 111 15.63 8.33 21.56
N SER A 112 16.54 7.97 22.47
CA SER A 112 16.56 8.51 23.85
C SER A 112 16.83 10.01 23.92
N LYS A 113 17.47 10.59 22.89
CA LYS A 113 17.70 12.04 22.74
C LYS A 113 16.45 12.83 22.31
N MET A 114 15.32 12.19 22.01
CA MET A 114 14.01 12.87 21.91
C MET A 114 13.50 13.37 23.29
N GLY A 115 14.42 13.71 24.20
CA GLY A 115 14.23 13.83 25.64
C GLY A 115 15.05 14.92 26.33
N TRP A 116 16.39 14.89 26.42
CA TRP A 116 17.17 15.71 27.40
C TRP A 116 18.67 16.04 27.03
N GLU A 117 19.30 16.98 27.77
CA GLU A 117 20.44 17.96 27.54
C GLU A 117 21.93 17.47 27.44
N ARG A 118 23.04 18.23 27.13
CA ARG A 118 23.45 19.68 27.15
C ARG A 118 24.74 20.00 26.30
N GLY A 119 25.00 21.25 25.83
CA GLY A 119 26.15 21.60 24.91
C GLY A 119 26.55 23.08 24.64
N GLN A 120 26.27 23.69 23.47
CA GLN A 120 26.20 25.15 23.11
C GLN A 120 25.10 25.44 22.05
N THR A 121 24.46 26.61 22.10
CA THR A 121 23.03 26.81 21.79
C THR A 121 22.48 26.26 20.46
N TYR A 122 23.03 26.52 19.27
CA TYR A 122 22.44 25.99 18.02
C TYR A 122 23.23 24.83 17.39
N ALA A 123 24.55 24.96 17.24
CA ALA A 123 25.39 23.91 16.65
C ALA A 123 25.59 22.73 17.62
N ASP A 124 25.91 23.01 18.88
CA ASP A 124 26.29 22.00 19.87
C ASP A 124 25.12 21.54 20.78
N VAL A 125 23.94 22.20 20.72
CA VAL A 125 22.72 21.93 21.52
C VAL A 125 21.55 21.62 20.61
N TYR A 126 21.11 22.52 19.73
CA TYR A 126 19.92 22.23 18.91
C TYR A 126 20.17 21.24 17.78
N SER A 127 21.26 21.38 17.01
CA SER A 127 21.50 20.52 15.84
C SER A 127 21.94 19.11 16.25
N ALA A 128 22.75 18.99 17.31
CA ALA A 128 23.20 17.72 17.86
C ALA A 128 22.13 17.01 18.71
N ALA A 129 21.20 17.74 19.34
CA ALA A 129 20.13 17.16 20.15
C ALA A 129 18.81 16.94 19.39
N LEU A 130 18.68 17.44 18.16
CA LEU A 130 17.62 16.99 17.25
C LEU A 130 18.09 15.68 16.62
N PRO A 131 17.57 14.51 17.02
CA PRO A 131 18.02 13.24 16.48
C PRO A 131 17.55 13.13 15.03
N LYS A 132 18.36 13.63 14.10
CA LYS A 132 18.01 13.77 12.68
C LYS A 132 17.52 12.44 12.11
N ASN A 133 18.22 11.36 12.44
CA ASN A 133 17.87 9.99 12.06
C ASN A 133 16.50 9.59 12.62
N ALA A 134 16.24 9.86 13.90
CA ALA A 134 14.93 9.58 14.51
C ALA A 134 13.81 10.43 13.89
N ILE A 135 14.08 11.70 13.55
CA ILE A 135 13.12 12.60 12.89
C ILE A 135 12.82 12.12 11.46
N LEU A 136 13.85 11.72 10.70
CA LEU A 136 13.71 11.16 9.36
C LEU A 136 12.95 9.82 9.37
N ALA A 137 13.32 8.93 10.29
CA ALA A 137 12.64 7.66 10.50
C ALA A 137 11.17 7.86 10.90
N GLN A 138 10.88 8.82 11.78
CA GLN A 138 9.50 9.19 12.13
C GLN A 138 8.73 9.74 10.92
N ALA A 139 9.41 10.35 9.96
CA ALA A 139 8.83 10.79 8.69
C ALA A 139 8.78 9.69 7.61
N GLY A 140 9.21 8.46 7.91
CA GLY A 140 9.18 7.31 7.01
C GLY A 140 10.35 7.24 6.02
N PHE A 141 11.49 7.84 6.36
CA PHE A 141 12.73 7.81 5.58
C PHE A 141 13.82 7.03 6.31
N TRP A 142 14.63 6.27 5.57
CA TRP A 142 15.79 5.58 6.12
C TRP A 142 16.95 6.56 6.38
N ASN A 143 17.91 6.17 7.23
CA ASN A 143 19.04 7.03 7.61
C ASN A 143 19.96 7.38 6.42
N ASP A 144 20.10 6.47 5.46
CA ASP A 144 20.89 6.62 4.23
C ASP A 144 20.08 7.21 3.07
N GLU A 145 18.77 7.37 3.26
CA GLU A 145 17.87 7.85 2.23
C GLU A 145 17.81 9.39 2.21
N ALA A 146 17.84 9.96 1.01
CA ALA A 146 17.66 11.39 0.85
C ALA A 146 16.23 11.80 1.24
N TYR A 147 16.11 12.83 2.08
CA TYR A 147 14.81 13.39 2.44
C TYR A 147 14.17 14.11 1.25
N ASP A 148 13.27 13.40 0.57
CA ASP A 148 12.51 13.90 -0.57
C ASP A 148 11.03 13.48 -0.50
N PRO A 149 10.18 14.21 0.23
CA PRO A 149 8.75 13.96 0.26
C PRO A 149 8.12 14.43 -1.05
N VAL A 150 7.98 13.52 -2.02
CA VAL A 150 7.50 13.76 -3.40
C VAL A 150 6.21 14.58 -3.47
N HIS A 151 5.27 14.36 -2.54
CA HIS A 151 4.01 15.12 -2.53
C HIS A 151 4.19 16.62 -2.28
N THR A 152 5.31 17.04 -1.66
CA THR A 152 5.65 18.46 -1.49
C THR A 152 6.20 19.11 -2.77
N CYS A 153 6.49 18.30 -3.79
CA CYS A 153 6.92 18.79 -5.11
C CYS A 153 5.74 19.00 -6.05
N ILE A 154 4.52 18.60 -5.65
CA ILE A 154 3.32 18.84 -6.44
C ILE A 154 2.96 20.31 -6.31
N ILE A 155 2.97 21.03 -7.43
CA ILE A 155 2.59 22.44 -7.48
C ILE A 155 1.08 22.52 -7.25
N VAL A 156 0.67 23.22 -6.19
CA VAL A 156 -0.73 23.51 -5.92
C VAL A 156 -1.11 24.80 -6.67
N PRO A 157 -2.15 24.78 -7.53
CA PRO A 157 -2.57 26.00 -8.21
C PRO A 157 -2.97 27.09 -7.21
N ILE A 158 -2.58 28.33 -7.50
CA ILE A 158 -2.79 29.49 -6.61
C ILE A 158 -4.26 29.67 -6.25
N GLN A 159 -5.18 29.35 -7.16
CA GLN A 159 -6.61 29.43 -6.93
C GLN A 159 -7.07 28.51 -5.79
N PHE A 160 -6.43 27.35 -5.60
CA PHE A 160 -6.74 26.46 -4.47
C PHE A 160 -6.11 26.94 -3.17
N LEU A 161 -4.90 27.50 -3.23
CA LEU A 161 -4.26 28.07 -2.05
C LEU A 161 -5.10 29.20 -1.46
N ALA A 162 -5.67 30.06 -2.30
CA ALA A 162 -6.57 31.13 -1.88
C ALA A 162 -7.85 30.65 -1.15
N LEU A 163 -8.21 29.37 -1.30
CA LEU A 163 -9.38 28.78 -0.64
C LEU A 163 -9.04 28.11 0.70
N VAL A 164 -7.77 27.85 0.99
CA VAL A 164 -7.32 27.13 2.18
C VAL A 164 -6.60 28.10 3.12
N CYS A 165 -7.17 28.33 4.30
CA CYS A 165 -6.67 29.32 5.27
C CYS A 165 -6.72 30.79 4.78
N PRO A 166 -7.79 31.26 4.11
CA PRO A 166 -7.88 32.65 3.64
C PRO A 166 -7.75 33.68 4.77
N MET A 167 -8.14 33.33 6.00
CA MET A 167 -7.93 34.20 7.16
C MET A 167 -6.45 34.47 7.41
N ALA A 168 -5.56 33.49 7.22
CA ALA A 168 -4.13 33.66 7.46
C ALA A 168 -3.52 34.75 6.56
N GLU A 169 -3.93 34.83 5.29
CA GLU A 169 -3.49 35.88 4.37
C GLU A 169 -3.99 37.26 4.79
N LYS A 170 -5.26 37.36 5.21
CA LYS A 170 -5.84 38.59 5.74
C LYS A 170 -5.07 39.13 6.94
N TYR A 171 -4.67 38.26 7.87
CA TYR A 171 -3.88 38.66 9.04
C TYR A 171 -2.43 38.96 8.71
N LEU A 172 -1.81 38.20 7.80
CA LEU A 172 -0.49 38.54 7.27
C LEU A 172 -0.46 39.96 6.72
N ALA A 173 -1.49 40.36 5.98
CA ALA A 173 -1.62 41.71 5.44
C ALA A 173 -1.79 42.77 6.54
N GLN A 174 -2.47 42.45 7.65
CA GLN A 174 -2.63 43.37 8.80
C GLN A 174 -1.35 43.52 9.63
N VAL A 175 -0.54 42.46 9.68
CA VAL A 175 0.70 42.39 10.46
C VAL A 175 1.90 42.92 9.67
N ASN A 176 1.93 42.73 8.35
CA ASN A 176 2.99 43.23 7.48
C ASN A 176 3.11 44.75 7.59
N GLY A 177 4.30 45.22 8.00
CA GLY A 177 4.60 46.64 8.19
C GLY A 177 4.51 47.14 9.64
N LYS A 178 4.04 46.32 10.60
CA LYS A 178 4.06 46.66 12.02
C LYS A 178 5.32 46.09 12.69
N HIS A 179 6.18 46.97 13.20
CA HIS A 179 7.47 46.66 13.83
C HIS A 179 7.40 45.77 15.10
N VAL A 180 6.19 45.45 15.58
CA VAL A 180 5.94 44.86 16.91
C VAL A 180 5.63 43.35 16.84
N CYS A 181 5.42 42.77 15.66
CA CYS A 181 5.03 41.36 15.61
C CYS A 181 6.19 40.43 15.96
N SER A 182 6.06 39.82 17.13
CA SER A 182 6.95 38.79 17.66
C SER A 182 7.28 37.74 16.59
N PHE A 183 8.56 37.38 16.53
CA PHE A 183 9.23 36.42 15.64
C PHE A 183 8.44 35.13 15.29
N ALA A 184 7.45 34.75 16.10
CA ALA A 184 6.63 33.54 15.95
C ALA A 184 5.59 33.60 14.82
N ILE A 185 4.92 34.75 14.63
CA ILE A 185 3.81 34.88 13.65
C ILE A 185 4.36 34.98 12.22
N VAL A 186 5.45 35.75 12.05
CA VAL A 186 6.15 35.85 10.77
C VAL A 186 6.69 34.48 10.37
N HIS A 187 7.35 33.72 11.25
CA HIS A 187 7.87 32.40 10.86
C HIS A 187 6.81 31.32 10.57
N PHE A 188 5.67 31.34 11.26
CA PHE A 188 4.60 30.37 11.00
C PHE A 188 3.99 30.57 9.62
N SER A 189 3.74 31.83 9.25
CA SER A 189 3.10 32.17 7.99
C SER A 189 4.08 32.28 6.82
N ASP A 190 5.30 32.76 7.07
CA ASP A 190 6.42 32.78 6.12
C ASP A 190 6.85 31.33 5.78
N ARG A 191 6.80 30.35 6.70
CA ARG A 191 7.06 28.93 6.32
C ARG A 191 5.95 28.29 5.49
N ILE A 192 4.70 28.74 5.63
CA ILE A 192 3.59 28.28 4.80
C ILE A 192 3.67 28.94 3.40
N SER A 193 4.07 30.22 3.33
CA SER A 193 4.03 31.01 2.08
C SER A 193 5.37 31.09 1.32
N SER A 194 6.51 31.31 1.99
CA SER A 194 7.83 31.56 1.34
C SER A 194 8.53 30.31 0.81
N ARG A 195 8.22 29.12 1.35
CA ARG A 195 8.85 27.86 0.86
C ARG A 195 8.38 27.44 -0.53
N LEU A 196 7.31 28.03 -1.05
CA LEU A 196 6.87 27.83 -2.44
C LEU A 196 7.55 28.84 -3.38
N LEU A 197 7.65 30.11 -3.00
CA LEU A 197 8.24 31.16 -3.83
C LEU A 197 9.78 31.08 -3.92
N VAL A 198 10.47 30.84 -2.80
CA VAL A 198 11.95 30.72 -2.78
C VAL A 198 12.42 29.40 -3.41
N ARG A 199 11.59 28.36 -3.44
CA ARG A 199 11.91 27.11 -4.14
C ARG A 199 11.84 27.26 -5.66
N MET A 200 10.92 28.06 -6.20
CA MET A 200 10.83 28.28 -7.65
C MET A 200 12.09 28.95 -8.19
N ASP A 201 12.55 30.01 -7.52
CA ASP A 201 13.75 30.78 -7.91
C ASP A 201 15.04 29.94 -7.78
N ARG A 202 15.09 29.03 -6.79
CA ARG A 202 16.22 28.11 -6.58
C ARG A 202 16.17 26.89 -7.51
N LEU A 203 14.98 26.44 -7.91
CA LEU A 203 14.81 25.37 -8.90
C LEU A 203 15.18 25.88 -10.29
N GLU A 204 14.82 27.11 -10.64
CA GLU A 204 15.19 27.77 -11.89
C GLU A 204 16.72 27.90 -11.99
N ASN A 205 17.38 28.36 -10.93
CA ASN A 205 18.85 28.41 -10.84
C ASN A 205 19.55 27.03 -10.85
N VAL A 206 18.95 25.99 -10.27
CA VAL A 206 19.50 24.62 -10.27
C VAL A 206 19.27 23.94 -11.62
N ILE A 207 18.14 24.19 -12.27
CA ILE A 207 17.83 23.74 -13.63
C ILE A 207 18.81 24.41 -14.59
N GLU A 208 18.99 25.73 -14.56
CA GLU A 208 19.96 26.45 -15.39
C GLU A 208 21.39 25.92 -15.20
N ARG A 209 21.86 25.76 -13.95
CA ARG A 209 23.20 25.23 -13.65
C ARG A 209 23.40 23.78 -14.08
N ARG A 210 22.38 22.93 -13.94
CA ARG A 210 22.45 21.52 -14.39
C ARG A 210 22.33 21.42 -15.91
N THR A 211 21.50 22.22 -16.56
CA THR A 211 21.43 22.28 -18.03
C THR A 211 22.71 22.85 -18.66
N ALA A 212 23.47 23.67 -17.92
CA ALA A 212 24.81 24.12 -18.34
C ALA A 212 25.89 23.03 -18.20
N GLN A 213 25.78 22.12 -17.20
CA GLN A 213 26.73 21.02 -16.99
C GLN A 213 26.44 19.75 -17.81
N PHE A 214 25.22 19.57 -18.31
CA PHE A 214 24.84 18.43 -19.16
C PHE A 214 24.99 18.69 -20.68
N SER A 215 25.89 19.57 -21.10
CA SER A 215 26.39 19.56 -22.48
C SER A 215 27.53 18.54 -22.60
N PRO A 216 27.37 17.41 -23.29
CA PRO A 216 28.41 16.40 -23.42
C PRO A 216 29.41 16.83 -24.50
N SER A 217 30.34 17.72 -24.15
CA SER A 217 31.58 17.89 -24.90
C SER A 217 32.70 17.08 -24.24
N LYS A 218 32.72 15.78 -24.49
CA LYS A 218 33.90 14.88 -24.53
C LYS A 218 33.41 13.44 -24.53
N GLY A 219 33.53 12.77 -25.68
CA GLY A 219 33.46 11.32 -25.66
C GLY A 219 32.95 10.60 -26.90
N PHE A 220 33.00 11.16 -28.12
CA PHE A 220 32.95 10.34 -29.33
C PHE A 220 33.89 10.92 -30.38
N SER A 221 34.85 10.11 -30.84
CA SER A 221 35.86 10.49 -31.82
C SER A 221 35.22 10.77 -33.18
N VAL A 222 35.56 11.93 -33.73
CA VAL A 222 35.12 12.50 -35.01
C VAL A 222 35.61 11.71 -36.25
N ALA A 223 36.31 10.58 -36.07
CA ALA A 223 36.92 9.83 -37.16
C ALA A 223 35.94 9.05 -38.05
N SER A 224 34.71 8.77 -37.59
CA SER A 224 33.79 7.86 -38.32
C SER A 224 32.66 8.56 -39.11
N TYR A 225 32.63 9.90 -39.17
CA TYR A 225 31.52 10.62 -39.82
C TYR A 225 31.93 11.49 -41.03
N ASN A 226 33.22 11.69 -41.29
CA ASN A 226 33.70 12.53 -42.40
C ASN A 226 34.22 11.70 -43.58
N GLN A 227 33.38 10.81 -44.11
CA GLN A 227 33.59 10.25 -45.44
C GLN A 227 32.31 10.37 -46.27
N GLN A 228 31.82 11.60 -46.45
CA GLN A 228 31.13 12.03 -47.66
C GLN A 228 30.89 13.54 -47.61
N VAL A 229 31.03 14.19 -48.77
CA VAL A 229 30.85 15.61 -49.05
C VAL A 229 32.09 16.49 -48.79
N ALA A 230 33.07 16.32 -49.68
CA ALA A 230 33.90 17.44 -50.12
C ALA A 230 33.04 18.42 -50.96
N GLY A 231 33.19 19.72 -50.74
CA GLY A 231 32.57 20.74 -51.59
C GLY A 231 32.54 22.14 -50.98
N ASN A 232 33.65 22.87 -51.17
CA ASN A 232 33.85 24.33 -51.17
C ASN A 232 32.67 25.26 -50.82
N ALA A 233 32.85 26.13 -49.83
CA ALA A 233 32.99 27.59 -50.05
C ALA A 233 33.18 28.36 -48.73
N SER A 234 34.12 29.31 -48.77
CA SER A 234 34.42 30.32 -47.76
C SER A 234 33.34 31.41 -47.73
N HIS A 235 32.90 31.88 -46.56
CA HIS A 235 32.65 33.31 -46.29
C HIS A 235 32.33 33.56 -44.79
N ARG A 236 32.82 34.71 -44.31
CA ARG A 236 32.77 35.22 -42.93
C ARG A 236 31.38 35.71 -42.51
N ALA A 237 31.11 35.49 -41.20
CA ALA A 237 30.39 36.34 -40.22
C ALA A 237 29.00 36.91 -40.56
N SER A 238 27.98 36.50 -39.79
CA SER A 238 27.09 37.38 -39.02
C SER A 238 26.12 36.54 -38.18
N THR A 239 26.06 36.80 -36.88
CA THR A 239 25.20 36.13 -35.90
C THR A 239 23.78 36.70 -35.95
N SER A 240 22.84 35.89 -36.42
CA SER A 240 21.41 35.96 -36.08
C SER A 240 20.82 34.55 -36.20
N PRO A 241 20.02 34.07 -35.23
CA PRO A 241 19.45 32.73 -35.30
C PRO A 241 18.37 32.67 -36.38
N ILE A 242 18.61 31.85 -37.40
CA ILE A 242 17.59 31.47 -38.39
C ILE A 242 16.68 30.44 -37.71
N ILE A 243 15.44 30.81 -37.45
CA ILE A 243 14.38 29.90 -37.03
C ILE A 243 14.01 29.08 -38.27
N LEU A 244 14.48 27.83 -38.33
CA LEU A 244 13.97 26.86 -39.30
C LEU A 244 12.57 26.46 -38.86
N HIS A 245 11.60 26.77 -39.71
CA HIS A 245 10.22 26.32 -39.59
C HIS A 245 10.22 24.78 -39.62
N VAL A 246 9.99 24.14 -38.47
CA VAL A 246 9.81 22.69 -38.37
C VAL A 246 8.34 22.39 -38.58
N ASP A 247 8.01 21.68 -39.65
CA ASP A 247 6.68 21.11 -39.84
C ASP A 247 6.40 20.10 -38.70
N THR A 248 5.56 20.50 -37.76
CA THR A 248 5.27 19.79 -36.49
C THR A 248 4.41 18.54 -36.63
N ASN A 249 4.21 18.02 -37.84
CA ASN A 249 3.07 17.14 -38.06
C ASN A 249 3.30 15.63 -37.93
N ASN A 250 4.49 15.06 -37.66
CA ASN A 250 4.57 13.59 -37.55
C ASN A 250 5.75 12.93 -36.80
N SER A 251 6.56 13.63 -36.01
CA SER A 251 7.64 12.97 -35.26
C SER A 251 7.59 13.21 -33.74
N PRO A 252 7.41 12.17 -32.90
CA PRO A 252 7.38 12.28 -31.43
C PRO A 252 8.75 12.63 -30.82
N THR A 253 9.80 12.59 -31.64
CA THR A 253 11.18 13.00 -31.31
C THR A 253 11.72 13.87 -32.44
N GLY A 254 12.24 15.04 -32.09
CA GLY A 254 12.83 15.99 -33.03
C GLY A 254 14.24 16.38 -32.60
N THR A 255 15.06 16.82 -33.55
CA THR A 255 16.34 17.47 -33.25
C THR A 255 16.31 18.90 -33.77
N TYR A 256 16.81 19.85 -32.99
CA TYR A 256 17.02 21.23 -33.42
C TYR A 256 18.48 21.63 -33.25
N LYS A 257 18.93 22.57 -34.08
CA LYS A 257 20.31 23.05 -34.07
C LYS A 257 20.45 24.19 -33.07
N HIS A 258 21.21 23.96 -32.00
CA HIS A 258 21.65 24.98 -31.04
C HIS A 258 23.03 25.51 -31.46
N ALA A 259 23.46 26.65 -30.88
CA ALA A 259 24.76 27.25 -31.16
C ALA A 259 25.96 26.28 -30.97
N ASP A 260 25.80 25.26 -30.11
CA ASP A 260 26.85 24.29 -29.77
C ASP A 260 26.66 22.91 -30.39
N GLY A 261 25.64 22.72 -31.25
CA GLY A 261 25.35 21.43 -31.90
C GLY A 261 23.87 21.05 -31.97
N LEU A 262 23.58 19.86 -32.49
CA LEU A 262 22.21 19.33 -32.57
C LEU A 262 21.76 18.81 -31.20
N ARG A 263 20.60 19.27 -30.72
CA ARG A 263 19.95 18.79 -29.49
C ARG A 263 18.67 18.07 -29.84
N ALA A 264 18.43 16.93 -29.21
CA ALA A 264 17.16 16.22 -29.32
C ALA A 264 16.17 16.72 -28.26
N PHE A 265 14.89 16.76 -28.59
CA PHE A 265 13.81 16.92 -27.64
C PHE A 265 12.81 15.77 -27.80
N ALA A 266 12.25 15.34 -26.67
CA ALA A 266 11.08 14.48 -26.64
C ALA A 266 9.88 15.36 -26.29
N SER A 267 8.88 15.40 -27.16
CA SER A 267 7.59 15.96 -26.76
C SER A 267 7.01 15.08 -25.63
N PRO A 268 6.45 15.66 -24.56
CA PRO A 268 5.70 14.89 -23.58
C PRO A 268 4.65 14.07 -24.33
N PRO A 269 4.49 12.76 -24.02
CA PRO A 269 3.43 11.97 -24.63
C PRO A 269 2.09 12.68 -24.40
N SER A 270 1.25 12.73 -25.44
CA SER A 270 -0.12 13.24 -25.32
C SER A 270 -0.83 12.54 -24.16
N VAL A 271 -1.51 13.32 -23.31
CA VAL A 271 -2.22 12.83 -22.12
C VAL A 271 -3.26 11.76 -22.49
N ASP A 272 -3.77 11.79 -23.73
CA ASP A 272 -4.83 10.91 -24.21
C ASP A 272 -4.32 9.68 -24.97
N ALA A 273 -3.02 9.60 -25.28
CA ALA A 273 -2.46 8.45 -25.99
C ALA A 273 -2.13 7.33 -25.00
N PRO A 274 -2.75 6.13 -25.11
CA PRO A 274 -2.39 5.01 -24.26
C PRO A 274 -0.92 4.67 -24.47
N ARG A 275 -0.17 4.57 -23.37
CA ARG A 275 1.24 4.17 -23.41
C ARG A 275 1.34 2.83 -24.15
N PRO A 276 2.34 2.66 -25.05
CA PRO A 276 2.62 1.37 -25.66
C PRO A 276 2.82 0.32 -24.57
N THR A 277 2.04 -0.74 -24.62
CA THR A 277 2.19 -1.87 -23.71
C THR A 277 3.45 -2.64 -24.05
N THR A 278 4.18 -3.05 -23.03
CA THR A 278 5.45 -3.78 -23.12
C THR A 278 5.24 -5.23 -22.70
N GLN A 279 6.17 -6.10 -23.07
CA GLN A 279 6.11 -7.53 -22.75
C GLN A 279 6.06 -7.81 -21.24
N VAL A 280 6.56 -6.88 -20.43
CA VAL A 280 6.67 -6.98 -18.97
C VAL A 280 5.52 -6.29 -18.22
N ASP A 281 4.62 -5.60 -18.91
CA ASP A 281 3.53 -4.90 -18.24
C ASP A 281 2.52 -5.89 -17.64
N TYR A 282 2.05 -5.60 -16.43
CA TYR A 282 1.04 -6.42 -15.79
C TYR A 282 -0.33 -6.20 -16.42
N VAL A 283 -1.00 -7.30 -16.74
CA VAL A 283 -2.39 -7.29 -17.16
C VAL A 283 -3.25 -7.06 -15.92
N LEU A 284 -3.67 -5.81 -15.70
CA LEU A 284 -4.49 -5.44 -14.55
C LEU A 284 -5.98 -5.71 -14.82
N PRO A 285 -6.78 -6.01 -13.77
CA PRO A 285 -8.22 -6.08 -13.87
C PRO A 285 -8.80 -4.67 -14.08
N PRO A 286 -10.10 -4.56 -14.42
CA PRO A 286 -10.76 -3.27 -14.53
C PRO A 286 -10.57 -2.41 -13.27
N ILE A 287 -10.54 -1.08 -13.43
CA ILE A 287 -10.32 -0.14 -12.32
C ILE A 287 -11.30 -0.37 -11.15
N THR A 288 -12.52 -0.81 -11.43
CA THR A 288 -13.55 -1.15 -10.43
C THR A 288 -13.12 -2.24 -9.45
N ALA A 289 -12.16 -3.11 -9.82
CA ALA A 289 -11.61 -4.14 -8.94
C ALA A 289 -10.87 -3.54 -7.72
N PHE A 290 -10.38 -2.30 -7.82
CA PHE A 290 -9.59 -1.62 -6.79
C PHE A 290 -10.44 -0.77 -5.82
N TYR A 291 -11.74 -0.64 -6.08
CA TYR A 291 -12.66 0.17 -5.27
C TYR A 291 -13.67 -0.71 -4.54
N LYS A 292 -14.32 -0.20 -3.50
CA LYS A 292 -15.50 -0.85 -2.92
C LYS A 292 -16.70 -0.61 -3.85
N SER A 293 -17.70 -1.49 -3.81
CA SER A 293 -18.88 -1.43 -4.69
C SER A 293 -19.60 -0.07 -4.65
N ASP A 294 -19.51 0.64 -3.53
CA ASP A 294 -20.26 1.88 -3.28
C ASP A 294 -19.37 3.13 -3.19
N SER A 295 -18.05 3.00 -3.42
CA SER A 295 -17.14 4.15 -3.41
C SER A 295 -17.07 4.80 -4.79
N LEU A 296 -17.04 6.14 -4.83
CA LEU A 296 -16.70 6.89 -6.05
C LEU A 296 -15.39 6.37 -6.62
N ILE A 297 -15.40 6.06 -7.92
CA ILE A 297 -14.21 5.57 -8.63
C ILE A 297 -13.20 6.71 -8.65
N GLY A 298 -12.17 6.59 -7.81
CA GLY A 298 -11.07 7.56 -7.72
C GLY A 298 -9.98 7.33 -8.76
N PHE A 299 -8.92 8.12 -8.65
CA PHE A 299 -7.68 7.96 -9.41
C PHE A 299 -7.02 6.61 -9.17
N MET A 300 -6.42 6.01 -10.21
CA MET A 300 -5.67 4.75 -10.11
C MET A 300 -4.84 4.68 -8.82
N PRO A 301 -4.78 3.51 -8.14
CA PRO A 301 -4.04 3.39 -6.89
C PRO A 301 -2.62 3.95 -7.02
N PRO A 302 -2.11 4.70 -6.02
CA PRO A 302 -0.91 5.53 -6.17
C PRO A 302 0.40 4.75 -6.43
N PHE A 303 0.38 3.42 -6.28
CA PHE A 303 1.51 2.56 -6.65
C PHE A 303 1.56 2.26 -8.16
N MET A 304 0.46 2.45 -8.90
CA MET A 304 0.41 2.30 -10.35
C MET A 304 1.10 3.49 -11.02
N GLY A 305 2.38 3.30 -11.36
CA GLY A 305 3.26 4.36 -11.89
C GLY A 305 4.67 4.34 -11.27
N GLN A 306 4.86 3.57 -10.20
CA GLN A 306 6.17 3.40 -9.57
C GLN A 306 6.98 2.30 -10.29
N LYS A 307 8.32 2.43 -10.32
CA LYS A 307 9.24 1.61 -11.14
C LYS A 307 9.33 0.13 -10.75
N ALA A 308 8.68 -0.31 -9.67
CA ALA A 308 8.70 -1.71 -9.23
C ALA A 308 7.36 -2.08 -8.59
N ILE A 309 6.43 -2.60 -9.39
CA ILE A 309 5.19 -3.19 -8.91
C ILE A 309 5.37 -4.71 -8.91
N THR A 310 4.96 -5.37 -7.82
CA THR A 310 4.91 -6.83 -7.74
C THR A 310 3.46 -7.31 -7.70
N TRP A 311 3.20 -8.57 -8.10
CA TRP A 311 1.86 -9.15 -8.03
C TRP A 311 1.26 -9.09 -6.62
N SER A 312 2.06 -9.31 -5.57
CA SER A 312 1.62 -9.20 -4.18
C SER A 312 1.07 -7.80 -3.85
N MET A 313 1.71 -6.73 -4.35
CA MET A 313 1.21 -5.36 -4.18
C MET A 313 -0.11 -5.15 -4.92
N VAL A 314 -0.22 -5.66 -6.15
CA VAL A 314 -1.47 -5.61 -6.93
C VAL A 314 -2.59 -6.32 -6.19
N PHE A 315 -2.33 -7.49 -5.61
CA PHE A 315 -3.35 -8.27 -4.91
C PHE A 315 -3.84 -7.58 -3.64
N LEU A 316 -2.96 -6.98 -2.84
CA LEU A 316 -3.33 -6.21 -1.63
C LEU A 316 -4.24 -5.02 -1.94
N ALA A 317 -4.11 -4.47 -3.15
CA ALA A 317 -4.90 -3.33 -3.59
C ALA A 317 -6.30 -3.70 -4.08
N ILE A 318 -6.52 -4.94 -4.52
CA ILE A 318 -7.82 -5.38 -5.03
C ILE A 318 -8.82 -5.47 -3.89
N LYS A 319 -9.95 -4.77 -4.04
CA LYS A 319 -11.07 -4.75 -3.07
C LYS A 319 -12.28 -5.54 -3.54
N GLN A 320 -12.39 -5.81 -4.85
CA GLN A 320 -13.45 -6.61 -5.44
C GLN A 320 -12.86 -7.72 -6.34
N PRO A 321 -12.42 -8.85 -5.75
CA PRO A 321 -11.76 -9.92 -6.49
C PRO A 321 -12.58 -10.49 -7.64
N SER A 322 -13.92 -10.46 -7.57
CA SER A 322 -14.80 -11.01 -8.61
C SER A 322 -14.61 -10.39 -10.01
N TYR A 323 -14.06 -9.18 -10.11
CA TYR A 323 -13.72 -8.56 -11.40
C TYR A 323 -12.46 -9.15 -12.04
N CYS A 324 -11.64 -9.86 -11.26
CA CYS A 324 -10.37 -10.41 -11.73
C CYS A 324 -10.57 -11.59 -12.68
N TRP A 325 -11.66 -12.35 -12.54
CA TRP A 325 -11.95 -13.50 -13.40
C TRP A 325 -11.90 -13.16 -14.89
N LYS A 326 -12.52 -12.04 -15.31
CA LYS A 326 -12.53 -11.64 -16.72
C LYS A 326 -11.14 -11.29 -17.26
N ALA A 327 -10.25 -10.80 -16.41
CA ALA A 327 -8.91 -10.38 -16.80
C ALA A 327 -7.90 -11.54 -16.78
N TRP A 328 -8.06 -12.46 -15.81
CA TRP A 328 -7.02 -13.44 -15.45
C TRP A 328 -7.44 -14.89 -15.60
N ALA A 329 -8.70 -15.20 -15.92
CA ALA A 329 -9.07 -16.59 -16.21
C ALA A 329 -8.17 -17.14 -17.35
N PRO A 330 -7.80 -18.44 -17.30
CA PRO A 330 -7.01 -19.08 -18.35
C PRO A 330 -7.57 -18.72 -19.72
N SER A 331 -6.73 -18.28 -20.67
CA SER A 331 -7.25 -17.89 -22.00
C SER A 331 -7.81 -19.11 -22.74
N LYS A 332 -7.13 -20.25 -22.62
CA LYS A 332 -7.43 -21.53 -23.26
C LYS A 332 -8.25 -22.45 -22.35
N THR A 333 -9.05 -23.35 -22.94
CA THR A 333 -9.59 -24.51 -22.21
C THR A 333 -8.50 -25.57 -22.06
N ILE A 334 -8.61 -26.49 -21.09
CA ILE A 334 -7.52 -27.44 -20.81
C ILE A 334 -7.10 -28.25 -22.06
N GLY A 335 -8.05 -28.60 -22.92
CA GLY A 335 -7.78 -29.36 -24.15
C GLY A 335 -7.13 -28.54 -25.28
N GLN A 336 -7.01 -27.23 -25.12
CA GLN A 336 -6.34 -26.34 -26.08
C GLN A 336 -4.87 -26.06 -25.71
N PHE A 337 -4.41 -26.48 -24.54
CA PHE A 337 -2.99 -26.44 -24.19
C PHE A 337 -2.25 -27.57 -24.93
N GLU A 338 -1.00 -27.32 -25.32
CA GLU A 338 -0.21 -28.26 -26.12
C GLU A 338 0.29 -29.42 -25.23
N ASP A 339 0.80 -29.08 -24.06
CA ASP A 339 1.41 -30.00 -23.11
C ASP A 339 1.10 -29.64 -21.65
N VAL A 340 1.44 -30.56 -20.74
CA VAL A 340 1.30 -30.42 -19.30
C VAL A 340 2.24 -29.32 -18.76
N ALA A 341 3.38 -29.08 -19.41
CA ALA A 341 4.34 -28.06 -19.01
C ALA A 341 3.78 -26.64 -19.21
N GLU A 342 3.04 -26.40 -20.29
CA GLU A 342 2.35 -25.13 -20.56
C GLU A 342 1.30 -24.85 -19.48
N VAL A 343 0.52 -25.87 -19.11
CA VAL A 343 -0.48 -25.78 -18.03
C VAL A 343 0.19 -25.45 -16.70
N TRP A 344 1.31 -26.11 -16.37
CA TRP A 344 2.09 -25.86 -15.17
C TRP A 344 2.69 -24.45 -15.14
N ARG A 345 3.23 -23.98 -16.26
CA ARG A 345 3.78 -22.62 -16.40
C ARG A 345 2.72 -21.55 -16.15
N VAL A 346 1.52 -21.70 -16.73
CA VAL A 346 0.41 -20.77 -16.47
C VAL A 346 0.01 -20.76 -14.98
N TRP A 347 0.13 -21.90 -14.30
CA TRP A 347 -0.12 -22.00 -12.87
C TRP A 347 0.93 -21.26 -12.01
N THR A 348 2.22 -21.41 -12.33
CA THR A 348 3.33 -20.95 -11.48
C THR A 348 3.93 -19.60 -11.88
N GLU A 349 4.02 -19.31 -13.18
CA GLU A 349 4.66 -18.12 -13.72
C GLU A 349 3.65 -17.10 -14.26
N GLY A 350 2.47 -17.59 -14.66
CA GLY A 350 1.42 -16.80 -15.26
C GLY A 350 1.34 -16.97 -16.78
N GLU A 351 0.44 -16.22 -17.41
CA GLU A 351 0.13 -16.38 -18.84
C GLU A 351 0.45 -15.09 -19.60
N PRO A 352 1.28 -15.15 -20.66
CA PRO A 352 1.53 -13.99 -21.50
C PRO A 352 0.24 -13.61 -22.25
N ARG A 353 -0.09 -12.32 -22.25
CA ARG A 353 -1.18 -11.78 -23.07
C ARG A 353 -0.62 -11.40 -24.42
N THR A 354 -1.07 -12.07 -25.46
CA THR A 354 -0.73 -11.73 -26.85
C THR A 354 -1.81 -10.85 -27.49
N ASP A 355 -1.40 -9.95 -28.37
CA ASP A 355 -2.30 -9.23 -29.26
C ASP A 355 -2.74 -10.09 -30.46
N ALA A 356 -3.52 -9.51 -31.37
CA ALA A 356 -3.98 -10.21 -32.58
C ALA A 356 -2.83 -10.63 -33.52
N ASN A 357 -1.65 -10.02 -33.39
CA ASN A 357 -0.47 -10.31 -34.19
C ASN A 357 0.46 -11.33 -33.49
N GLY A 358 0.06 -11.85 -32.32
CA GLY A 358 0.88 -12.76 -31.52
C GLY A 358 1.98 -12.09 -30.70
N VAL A 359 2.04 -10.75 -30.67
CA VAL A 359 3.03 -10.00 -29.90
C VAL A 359 2.60 -9.95 -28.44
N GLN A 360 3.51 -10.27 -27.53
CA GLN A 360 3.26 -10.20 -26.09
C GLN A 360 3.10 -8.74 -25.64
N THR A 361 1.93 -8.41 -25.11
CA THR A 361 1.54 -7.07 -24.63
C THR A 361 1.43 -7.00 -23.11
N GLY A 362 1.73 -8.09 -22.40
CA GLY A 362 1.83 -8.09 -20.95
C GLY A 362 1.80 -9.50 -20.37
N MET A 363 1.84 -9.57 -19.04
CA MET A 363 1.80 -10.82 -18.27
C MET A 363 0.59 -10.82 -17.33
N ARG A 364 -0.16 -11.93 -17.34
CA ARG A 364 -1.15 -12.25 -16.31
C ARG A 364 -0.44 -12.85 -15.09
N PRO A 365 -1.04 -12.76 -13.89
CA PRO A 365 -0.42 -13.32 -12.69
C PRO A 365 -0.33 -14.85 -12.71
N PRO A 366 0.61 -15.44 -11.96
CA PRO A 366 0.55 -16.86 -11.58
C PRO A 366 -0.80 -17.23 -10.98
N LEU A 367 -1.50 -18.17 -11.59
CA LEU A 367 -2.84 -18.55 -11.14
C LEU A 367 -2.85 -19.21 -9.76
N ARG A 368 -1.74 -19.85 -9.36
CA ARG A 368 -1.52 -20.34 -8.00
C ARG A 368 -1.65 -19.20 -6.98
N LEU A 369 -0.95 -18.09 -7.20
CA LEU A 369 -0.95 -16.96 -6.27
C LEU A 369 -2.32 -16.27 -6.20
N VAL A 370 -3.05 -16.22 -7.32
CA VAL A 370 -4.42 -15.70 -7.37
C VAL A 370 -5.35 -16.55 -6.49
N GLU A 371 -5.28 -17.89 -6.60
CA GLU A 371 -6.12 -18.79 -5.79
C GLU A 371 -5.70 -18.78 -4.31
N GLU A 372 -4.39 -18.72 -4.00
CA GLU A 372 -3.91 -18.59 -2.61
C GLU A 372 -4.38 -17.27 -1.97
N THR A 373 -4.39 -16.17 -2.73
CA THR A 373 -4.74 -14.85 -2.19
C THR A 373 -6.24 -14.62 -2.08
N PHE A 374 -7.02 -15.05 -3.08
CA PHE A 374 -8.45 -14.75 -3.16
C PHE A 374 -9.34 -15.99 -2.94
N GLY A 375 -8.81 -17.20 -2.99
CA GLY A 375 -9.58 -18.43 -2.87
C GLY A 375 -10.75 -18.47 -3.87
N HIS A 376 -11.95 -18.81 -3.42
CA HIS A 376 -13.11 -18.88 -4.31
C HIS A 376 -13.70 -17.51 -4.70
N CYS A 377 -13.31 -16.39 -4.06
CA CYS A 377 -13.99 -15.11 -4.24
C CYS A 377 -13.68 -14.40 -5.57
N TRP A 378 -12.53 -14.66 -6.19
CA TRP A 378 -12.23 -14.04 -7.50
C TRP A 378 -13.00 -14.67 -8.66
N ARG A 379 -13.47 -15.91 -8.47
CA ARG A 379 -14.27 -16.70 -9.43
C ARG A 379 -15.75 -16.80 -9.05
N THR A 380 -16.17 -16.09 -8.01
CA THR A 380 -17.57 -16.00 -7.61
C THR A 380 -18.00 -14.54 -7.53
N GLY A 381 -19.07 -14.19 -8.23
CA GLY A 381 -19.61 -12.83 -8.18
C GLY A 381 -20.53 -12.54 -9.35
N ASN A 382 -21.46 -11.61 -9.15
CA ASN A 382 -22.44 -11.22 -10.16
C ASN A 382 -21.77 -10.60 -11.41
N GLN A 383 -20.51 -10.17 -11.30
CA GLN A 383 -19.74 -9.54 -12.38
C GLN A 383 -19.27 -10.51 -13.48
N ILE A 384 -19.24 -11.81 -13.18
CA ILE A 384 -18.92 -12.86 -14.15
C ILE A 384 -20.06 -13.03 -15.17
N GLY A 385 -21.27 -12.59 -14.81
CA GLY A 385 -22.46 -12.61 -15.66
C GLY A 385 -23.58 -13.45 -15.07
N SER A 386 -24.34 -14.08 -15.96
CA SER A 386 -25.47 -14.96 -15.67
C SER A 386 -25.09 -16.12 -14.73
N LYS A 387 -26.09 -16.76 -14.13
CA LYS A 387 -25.88 -17.98 -13.30
C LYS A 387 -25.20 -19.10 -14.10
N THR A 388 -25.50 -19.21 -15.40
CA THR A 388 -24.92 -20.20 -16.31
C THR A 388 -23.44 -19.94 -16.54
N GLU A 389 -23.05 -18.68 -16.79
CA GLU A 389 -21.65 -18.29 -16.97
C GLU A 389 -20.83 -18.53 -15.69
N ARG A 390 -21.39 -18.21 -14.52
CA ARG A 390 -20.74 -18.51 -13.22
C ARG A 390 -20.49 -20.01 -13.02
N THR A 391 -21.48 -20.84 -13.37
CA THR A 391 -21.35 -22.30 -13.25
C THR A 391 -20.30 -22.84 -14.22
N THR A 392 -20.27 -22.29 -15.44
CA THR A 392 -19.30 -22.65 -16.47
C THR A 392 -17.89 -22.24 -16.08
N ALA A 393 -17.70 -21.01 -15.58
CA ALA A 393 -16.45 -20.50 -15.05
C ALA A 393 -15.91 -21.39 -13.92
N ARG A 394 -16.79 -21.77 -12.97
CA ARG A 394 -16.44 -22.67 -11.88
C ARG A 394 -15.99 -24.04 -12.38
N LYS A 395 -16.76 -24.68 -13.28
CA LYS A 395 -16.40 -25.98 -13.85
C LYS A 395 -15.08 -25.91 -14.64
N ARG A 396 -14.89 -24.85 -15.43
CA ARG A 396 -13.66 -24.61 -16.19
C ARG A 396 -12.45 -24.50 -15.26
N TRP A 397 -12.59 -23.77 -14.15
CA TRP A 397 -11.54 -23.66 -13.14
C TRP A 397 -11.24 -24.97 -12.43
N GLU A 398 -12.30 -25.65 -11.96
CA GLU A 398 -12.16 -26.96 -11.30
C GLU A 398 -11.44 -27.96 -12.20
N HIS A 399 -11.77 -27.97 -13.50
CA HIS A 399 -11.12 -28.84 -14.46
C HIS A 399 -9.67 -28.43 -14.78
N PHE A 400 -9.38 -27.13 -14.83
CA PHE A 400 -8.02 -26.63 -15.07
C PHE A 400 -7.07 -26.96 -13.91
N ARG A 401 -7.50 -26.78 -12.66
CA ARG A 401 -6.63 -26.89 -11.48
C ARG A 401 -6.24 -28.32 -11.10
N GLU A 402 -6.96 -29.35 -11.56
CA GLU A 402 -6.68 -30.74 -11.15
C GLU A 402 -5.24 -31.17 -11.49
N ILE A 403 -4.76 -30.85 -12.70
CA ILE A 403 -3.40 -31.22 -13.15
C ILE A 403 -2.33 -30.47 -12.33
N PRO A 404 -2.33 -29.12 -12.23
CA PRO A 404 -1.34 -28.42 -11.41
C PRO A 404 -1.36 -28.81 -9.93
N GLU A 405 -2.54 -28.91 -9.31
CA GLU A 405 -2.61 -29.32 -7.90
C GLU A 405 -2.06 -30.74 -7.69
N TRP A 406 -2.26 -31.65 -8.67
CA TRP A 406 -1.67 -32.98 -8.63
C TRP A 406 -0.14 -32.91 -8.72
N ILE A 407 0.41 -32.15 -9.67
CA ILE A 407 1.86 -31.96 -9.81
C ILE A 407 2.47 -31.44 -8.51
N ALA A 408 1.88 -30.41 -7.91
CA ALA A 408 2.35 -29.84 -6.65
C ALA A 408 2.32 -30.87 -5.50
N THR A 409 1.17 -31.55 -5.33
CA THR A 409 0.98 -32.53 -4.26
C THR A 409 1.93 -33.72 -4.41
N GLU A 410 2.11 -34.23 -5.63
CA GLU A 410 2.93 -35.41 -5.89
C GLU A 410 4.42 -35.10 -5.81
N SER A 411 4.82 -33.92 -6.30
CA SER A 411 6.18 -33.41 -6.14
C SER A 411 6.57 -33.34 -4.67
N GLU A 412 5.72 -32.76 -3.81
CA GLU A 412 5.94 -32.71 -2.36
C GLU A 412 5.94 -34.11 -1.72
N ARG A 413 4.96 -34.96 -2.06
CA ARG A 413 4.80 -36.30 -1.49
C ARG A 413 5.98 -37.22 -1.80
N CYS A 414 6.46 -37.18 -3.04
CA CYS A 414 7.57 -38.01 -3.51
C CYS A 414 8.94 -37.35 -3.29
N ALA A 415 8.98 -36.10 -2.83
CA ALA A 415 10.20 -35.29 -2.71
C ALA A 415 11.00 -35.21 -4.02
N VAL A 416 10.30 -35.08 -5.15
CA VAL A 416 10.90 -34.94 -6.49
C VAL A 416 10.53 -33.59 -7.10
N ALA A 417 11.35 -33.10 -8.04
CA ALA A 417 11.05 -31.84 -8.74
C ALA A 417 9.77 -31.96 -9.59
N PRO A 418 8.97 -30.88 -9.74
CA PRO A 418 7.76 -30.88 -10.56
C PRO A 418 7.96 -31.37 -11.99
N ALA A 419 9.15 -31.12 -12.58
CA ALA A 419 9.50 -31.57 -13.92
C ALA A 419 9.43 -33.10 -14.09
N VAL A 420 9.75 -33.87 -13.06
CA VAL A 420 9.66 -35.34 -13.08
C VAL A 420 8.20 -35.78 -13.17
N ILE A 421 7.33 -35.20 -12.34
CA ILE A 421 5.89 -35.50 -12.36
C ILE A 421 5.25 -35.07 -13.69
N ILE A 422 5.68 -33.94 -14.26
CA ILE A 422 5.23 -33.47 -15.59
C ILE A 422 5.61 -34.50 -16.66
N GLN A 423 6.83 -35.03 -16.64
CA GLN A 423 7.25 -36.07 -17.57
C GLN A 423 6.42 -37.35 -17.39
N GLU A 424 6.17 -37.81 -16.16
CA GLU A 424 5.31 -38.97 -15.91
C GLU A 424 3.89 -38.79 -16.46
N LEU A 425 3.32 -37.58 -16.33
CA LEU A 425 2.00 -37.26 -16.88
C LEU A 425 2.01 -37.23 -18.42
N GLU A 426 3.10 -36.79 -19.05
CA GLU A 426 3.24 -36.85 -20.51
C GLU A 426 3.42 -38.27 -21.01
N GLU A 427 4.20 -39.10 -20.32
CA GLU A 427 4.30 -40.54 -20.64
C GLU A 427 2.95 -41.24 -20.50
N LEU A 428 2.15 -40.88 -19.48
CA LEU A 428 0.77 -41.36 -19.37
C LEU A 428 -0.10 -40.89 -20.55
N ARG A 429 0.13 -39.70 -21.10
CA ARG A 429 -0.57 -39.25 -22.32
C ARG A 429 -0.21 -40.07 -23.56
N GLU A 430 1.02 -40.56 -23.62
CA GLU A 430 1.55 -41.32 -24.76
C GLU A 430 1.20 -42.82 -24.69
N ARG A 431 1.07 -43.40 -23.49
CA ARG A 431 0.87 -44.85 -23.28
C ARG A 431 -0.56 -45.38 -23.52
N SER A 432 -1.52 -44.53 -23.89
CA SER A 432 -2.91 -45.00 -24.09
C SER A 432 -2.99 -46.02 -25.22
N GLU A 433 -3.73 -47.12 -25.04
CA GLU A 433 -3.73 -48.34 -25.88
C GLU A 433 -4.32 -48.19 -27.31
N GLY A 434 -4.39 -46.97 -27.83
CA GLY A 434 -4.64 -46.67 -29.23
C GLY A 434 -3.59 -45.67 -29.71
N ALA A 435 -3.20 -45.69 -30.98
CA ALA A 435 -2.10 -44.90 -31.55
C ALA A 435 -2.22 -43.35 -31.43
N GLN A 436 -3.16 -42.83 -30.63
CA GLN A 436 -3.48 -41.43 -30.48
C GLN A 436 -3.24 -40.97 -29.03
N ARG A 437 -2.32 -40.01 -28.86
CA ARG A 437 -2.04 -39.31 -27.60
C ARG A 437 -3.36 -38.82 -26.98
N ILE A 438 -3.64 -39.16 -25.73
CA ILE A 438 -4.86 -38.69 -25.07
C ILE A 438 -4.82 -37.17 -24.91
N ASN A 439 -5.98 -36.56 -25.08
CA ASN A 439 -6.12 -35.12 -24.88
C ASN A 439 -5.98 -34.77 -23.37
N LEU A 440 -5.61 -33.52 -23.07
CA LEU A 440 -5.44 -33.08 -21.68
C LEU A 440 -6.73 -33.13 -20.85
N SER A 441 -7.91 -33.10 -21.49
CA SER A 441 -9.19 -33.25 -20.77
C SER A 441 -9.35 -34.65 -20.19
N THR A 442 -9.03 -35.68 -20.98
CA THR A 442 -9.05 -37.08 -20.54
C THR A 442 -7.99 -37.32 -19.47
N LEU A 443 -6.80 -36.73 -19.62
CA LEU A 443 -5.77 -36.79 -18.57
C LEU A 443 -6.27 -36.18 -17.26
N THR A 444 -6.98 -35.05 -17.30
CA THR A 444 -7.58 -34.45 -16.10
C THR A 444 -8.52 -35.42 -15.39
N ASP A 445 -9.39 -36.12 -16.14
CA ASP A 445 -10.31 -37.10 -15.57
C ASP A 445 -9.57 -38.30 -14.94
N GLU A 446 -8.50 -38.79 -15.58
CA GLU A 446 -7.65 -39.85 -15.03
C GLU A 446 -6.92 -39.41 -13.74
N VAL A 447 -6.35 -38.20 -13.73
CA VAL A 447 -5.70 -37.62 -12.55
C VAL A 447 -6.69 -37.49 -11.39
N LYS A 448 -7.92 -37.04 -11.69
CA LYS A 448 -9.00 -36.94 -10.71
C LYS A 448 -9.38 -38.33 -10.16
N ALA A 449 -9.52 -39.34 -11.03
CA ALA A 449 -9.80 -40.71 -10.61
C ALA A 449 -8.69 -41.28 -9.71
N LYS A 450 -7.41 -41.05 -10.05
CA LYS A 450 -6.26 -41.43 -9.21
C LYS A 450 -6.29 -40.74 -7.85
N ARG A 451 -6.66 -39.46 -7.79
CA ARG A 451 -6.82 -38.69 -6.55
C ARG A 451 -7.93 -39.28 -5.67
N GLU A 452 -9.08 -39.58 -6.23
CA GLU A 452 -10.21 -40.19 -5.51
C GLU A 452 -9.87 -41.60 -4.98
N LEU A 453 -9.20 -42.43 -5.79
CA LEU A 453 -8.73 -43.75 -5.35
C LEU A 453 -7.76 -43.65 -4.17
N ARG A 454 -6.84 -42.69 -4.19
CA ARG A 454 -5.89 -42.45 -3.08
C ARG A 454 -6.58 -41.96 -1.82
N GLN A 455 -7.54 -41.05 -1.93
CA GLN A 455 -8.32 -40.59 -0.77
C GLN A 455 -9.07 -41.76 -0.11
N LYS A 456 -9.68 -42.64 -0.93
CA LYS A 456 -10.32 -43.86 -0.43
C LYS A 456 -9.32 -44.80 0.27
N ALA A 457 -8.12 -44.98 -0.30
CA ALA A 457 -7.07 -45.80 0.30
C ALA A 457 -6.57 -45.22 1.63
N SER A 458 -6.35 -43.90 1.74
CA SER A 458 -5.88 -43.28 2.98
C SER A 458 -6.89 -43.38 4.12
N VAL A 459 -8.20 -43.31 3.81
CA VAL A 459 -9.25 -43.48 4.81
C VAL A 459 -9.32 -44.93 5.30
N ALA A 460 -9.13 -45.91 4.42
CA ALA A 460 -9.09 -47.32 4.80
C ALA A 460 -7.91 -47.65 5.73
N THR A 461 -6.74 -47.03 5.53
CA THR A 461 -5.57 -47.23 6.40
C THR A 461 -5.79 -46.73 7.84
N ILE A 462 -6.57 -45.67 8.04
CA ILE A 462 -6.84 -45.12 9.39
C ILE A 462 -7.78 -46.04 10.19
N VAL A 463 -8.72 -46.72 9.53
CA VAL A 463 -9.71 -47.59 10.19
C VAL A 463 -9.10 -48.92 10.65
N LEU A 464 -7.96 -49.31 10.10
CA LEU A 464 -7.27 -50.57 10.43
C LEU A 464 -6.17 -50.42 11.49
N VAL A 465 -6.01 -49.26 12.13
CA VAL A 465 -5.17 -49.16 13.33
C VAL A 465 -5.97 -49.71 14.51
N PRO A 466 -5.70 -50.94 15.01
CA PRO A 466 -6.39 -51.46 16.18
C PRO A 466 -6.15 -50.52 17.36
N PRO A 467 -7.13 -50.36 18.27
CA PRO A 467 -6.95 -49.56 19.47
C PRO A 467 -5.72 -50.07 20.21
N SER A 468 -4.75 -49.18 20.45
CA SER A 468 -3.55 -49.52 21.20
C SER A 468 -3.97 -50.17 22.53
N PRO A 469 -3.34 -51.29 22.94
CA PRO A 469 -3.64 -51.90 24.22
C PRO A 469 -3.45 -50.85 25.33
N PRO A 470 -4.30 -50.87 26.38
CA PRO A 470 -4.20 -49.92 27.48
C PRO A 470 -2.80 -50.02 28.08
N MET A 471 -2.07 -48.89 28.09
CA MET A 471 -0.74 -48.84 28.69
C MET A 471 -0.82 -49.27 30.17
N PRO A 472 0.08 -50.16 30.64
CA PRO A 472 0.18 -50.45 32.06
C PRO A 472 0.61 -49.20 32.82
N ALA A 473 -0.03 -48.97 33.97
CA ALA A 473 0.26 -47.88 34.88
C ALA A 473 1.76 -47.92 35.27
N VAL A 474 2.49 -46.86 34.90
CA VAL A 474 3.88 -46.68 35.30
C VAL A 474 3.91 -46.28 36.78
N PRO A 475 4.70 -46.98 37.62
CA PRO A 475 4.85 -46.61 39.02
C PRO A 475 5.70 -45.34 39.14
N VAL A 476 5.22 -44.43 39.99
CA VAL A 476 5.91 -43.21 40.41
C VAL A 476 7.13 -43.63 41.23
N CYS A 477 8.33 -43.25 40.78
CA CYS A 477 9.55 -43.37 41.57
C CYS A 477 9.95 -42.00 42.11
N ASP A 478 9.95 -41.89 43.44
CA ASP A 478 10.56 -40.81 44.21
C ASP A 478 12.08 -40.84 44.05
N ALA A 479 12.69 -39.70 43.70
CA ALA A 479 14.09 -39.44 43.96
C ALA A 479 14.31 -37.94 44.23
N THR A 480 14.76 -37.67 45.45
CA THR A 480 15.13 -36.38 46.02
C THR A 480 16.55 -35.96 45.58
N ILE A 481 16.77 -34.64 45.60
CA ILE A 481 18.03 -33.86 45.74
C ILE A 481 18.50 -33.12 44.47
N GLY A 482 18.50 -31.78 44.56
CA GLY A 482 19.33 -30.89 43.73
C GLY A 482 18.71 -29.52 43.44
N ALA A 483 18.81 -28.58 44.38
CA ALA A 483 18.26 -27.24 44.32
C ALA A 483 18.90 -26.32 43.26
N VAL A 484 18.09 -25.52 42.54
CA VAL A 484 18.37 -24.13 42.15
C VAL A 484 17.04 -23.36 42.11
N GLU A 485 16.99 -22.26 42.84
CA GLU A 485 15.86 -21.33 42.98
C GLU A 485 15.46 -20.65 41.67
N VAL A 486 14.16 -20.67 41.34
CA VAL A 486 13.46 -19.52 40.74
C VAL A 486 12.05 -19.45 41.33
N ILE A 487 11.80 -18.37 42.07
CA ILE A 487 10.53 -18.05 42.73
C ILE A 487 9.51 -17.61 41.68
N VAL A 488 8.48 -18.42 41.45
CA VAL A 488 7.15 -17.94 41.01
C VAL A 488 6.11 -18.69 41.85
N ALA A 489 5.56 -18.00 42.85
CA ALA A 489 4.48 -18.52 43.67
C ALA A 489 3.14 -18.46 42.89
N PRO A 490 2.29 -19.51 42.98
CA PRO A 490 0.93 -19.50 42.49
C PRO A 490 -0.03 -19.07 43.60
N LEU A 491 -1.06 -18.28 43.27
CA LEU A 491 -2.19 -18.03 44.15
C LEU A 491 -3.41 -18.80 43.64
N GLN A 492 -3.79 -19.81 44.42
CA GLN A 492 -5.12 -20.41 44.43
C GLN A 492 -6.13 -19.49 45.15
N PRO A 493 -7.45 -19.73 44.98
CA PRO A 493 -8.49 -18.77 45.31
C PRO A 493 -8.96 -18.90 46.76
N ALA A 494 -9.23 -17.75 47.41
CA ALA A 494 -9.98 -17.69 48.66
C ALA A 494 -11.31 -16.96 48.42
N ILE A 495 -12.38 -17.71 48.66
CA ILE A 495 -13.76 -17.23 48.84
C ILE A 495 -13.85 -16.64 50.25
N ALA A 496 -14.28 -15.38 50.38
CA ALA A 496 -15.07 -14.91 51.53
C ALA A 496 -15.66 -13.51 51.26
N LEU A 497 -16.99 -13.46 51.24
CA LEU A 497 -17.87 -12.48 51.89
C LEU A 497 -17.32 -11.09 52.20
N LEU A 498 -17.95 -10.06 51.61
CA LEU A 498 -18.46 -8.91 52.34
C LEU A 498 -19.52 -8.18 51.50
N SER A 499 -20.73 -8.11 52.07
CA SER A 499 -21.85 -7.29 51.63
C SER A 499 -21.52 -5.81 51.80
N ALA A 500 -21.91 -4.98 50.82
CA ALA A 500 -22.25 -3.59 51.05
C ALA A 500 -23.24 -3.14 49.98
N ASP A 501 -24.38 -2.65 50.45
CA ASP A 501 -25.48 -2.07 49.71
C ASP A 501 -25.03 -0.88 48.85
N VAL A 502 -25.42 -0.86 47.58
CA VAL A 502 -25.63 0.39 46.83
C VAL A 502 -26.87 0.24 45.96
N GLU A 503 -27.83 1.09 46.26
CA GLU A 503 -29.13 1.23 45.61
C GLU A 503 -29.03 1.67 44.14
N GLY A 504 -29.98 1.19 43.33
CA GLY A 504 -30.64 2.02 42.31
C GLY A 504 -29.98 2.14 40.93
N ILE A 505 -30.16 1.13 40.07
CA ILE A 505 -30.13 1.33 38.61
C ILE A 505 -31.38 0.70 37.97
N PRO A 506 -32.15 1.44 37.15
CA PRO A 506 -33.41 0.95 36.59
C PRO A 506 -33.18 -0.10 35.49
N GLN A 507 -33.88 -1.23 35.61
CA GLN A 507 -33.87 -2.32 34.64
C GLN A 507 -34.45 -1.87 33.29
N LYS A 508 -33.65 -2.01 32.22
CA LYS A 508 -34.14 -1.96 30.83
C LYS A 508 -34.95 -3.22 30.53
N PRO A 509 -36.10 -3.11 29.83
CA PRO A 509 -36.92 -4.28 29.51
C PRO A 509 -36.22 -5.19 28.50
N THR A 510 -36.10 -6.47 28.87
CA THR A 510 -35.63 -7.55 28.01
C THR A 510 -36.62 -7.78 26.88
N ARG A 511 -36.16 -7.50 25.65
CA ARG A 511 -36.93 -7.67 24.42
C ARG A 511 -37.07 -9.18 24.13
N LYS A 512 -38.25 -9.75 24.41
CA LYS A 512 -38.62 -11.13 24.06
C LYS A 512 -38.38 -11.38 22.56
N ARG A 513 -37.50 -12.33 22.23
CA ARG A 513 -37.33 -12.87 20.88
C ARG A 513 -38.64 -13.55 20.46
N ARG A 514 -39.38 -12.96 19.52
CA ARG A 514 -40.48 -13.63 18.82
C ARG A 514 -39.91 -14.74 17.93
N ALA A 515 -40.42 -15.96 18.08
CA ALA A 515 -40.14 -17.08 17.18
C ALA A 515 -40.61 -16.74 15.75
N LYS A 516 -39.84 -17.18 14.75
CA LYS A 516 -40.22 -17.06 13.33
C LYS A 516 -41.38 -18.02 13.03
N PRO A 517 -42.41 -17.61 12.28
CA PRO A 517 -43.49 -18.50 11.89
C PRO A 517 -42.98 -19.56 10.90
N ILE A 518 -43.38 -20.80 11.16
CA ILE A 518 -43.16 -21.96 10.28
C ILE A 518 -43.96 -21.72 8.99
N ALA A 519 -43.26 -21.69 7.85
CA ALA A 519 -43.88 -21.54 6.55
C ALA A 519 -44.69 -22.81 6.20
N VAL A 520 -46.01 -22.67 6.15
CA VAL A 520 -46.93 -23.72 5.69
C VAL A 520 -46.70 -23.95 4.19
N ARG A 521 -46.30 -25.19 3.87
CA ARG A 521 -46.09 -25.69 2.50
C ARG A 521 -47.44 -25.73 1.78
N ARG A 522 -47.63 -24.94 0.73
CA ARG A 522 -48.81 -25.03 -0.16
C ARG A 522 -48.75 -26.33 -0.97
N PRO A 523 -49.84 -27.12 -1.06
CA PRO A 523 -49.91 -28.29 -1.93
C PRO A 523 -49.97 -27.86 -3.41
N SER A 524 -49.27 -28.62 -4.25
CA SER A 524 -49.22 -28.44 -5.70
C SER A 524 -50.56 -28.78 -6.35
N LYS A 525 -50.98 -27.94 -7.30
CA LYS A 525 -52.06 -28.20 -8.26
C LYS A 525 -51.72 -29.43 -9.11
N LYS A 526 -52.12 -30.62 -8.68
CA LYS A 526 -52.33 -31.81 -9.52
C LYS A 526 -53.10 -32.83 -8.70
N GLN A 527 -54.42 -32.65 -8.61
CA GLN A 527 -55.44 -33.66 -8.31
C GLN A 527 -56.79 -32.94 -8.13
N LYS A 528 -57.50 -32.78 -9.24
CA LYS A 528 -58.95 -32.58 -9.30
C LYS A 528 -59.41 -33.15 -10.63
N GLU A 529 -59.62 -34.46 -10.63
CA GLU A 529 -60.42 -35.22 -11.58
C GLU A 529 -60.69 -36.57 -10.89
N VAL A 530 -61.76 -36.61 -10.10
CA VAL A 530 -62.82 -37.65 -10.03
C VAL A 530 -64.05 -36.96 -9.44
#